data_AF-A0A922IRD7-F1
#
_entry.id   AF-A0A922IRD7-F1
#
_cell.length_a   1.000
_cell.length_b   1.000
_cell.length_c   1.000
_cell.angle_alpha   90.00
_cell.angle_beta   90.00
_cell.angle_gamma   90.00
#
_symmetry.space_group_name_H-M   'P 1'
#
loop_
_entity.id
_entity.type
_entity.pdbx_description
1 polymer ?
#
loop_
_entity_poly.entity_id
_entity_poly.type
_entity_poly.pdbx_seq_one_letter_code
_entity_poly.pdbx_strand_id
1 'polypeptide(L)'
;MLVTILFIFCIFYTSDAFKMTKVEENNYGMRNITWECEFCLSGCSLARYFVNDFYWRDIYMLGAEKLCAFISSEKIKKICDKYTSKYLPEILDAIGSVFVPEEICLDFNICNFTEIKMFTIQKNNKI
;
A
#
# COMPACT_ATOMS: atom_id res chain seq x y z
N MET A 1 1.27 13.56 31.92
CA MET A 1 1.16 14.96 31.47
C MET A 1 2.19 15.35 30.43
N LEU A 2 3.50 15.09 30.61
CA LEU A 2 4.51 15.47 29.61
C LEU A 2 4.36 14.69 28.28
N VAL A 3 4.12 13.38 28.37
CA VAL A 3 3.95 12.51 27.18
C VAL A 3 2.69 12.85 26.39
N THR A 4 1.60 13.20 27.09
CA THR A 4 0.34 13.63 26.45
C THR A 4 0.50 14.98 25.76
N ILE A 5 1.28 15.90 26.33
CA ILE A 5 1.60 17.20 25.70
C ILE A 5 2.46 16.98 24.45
N LEU A 6 3.46 16.09 24.49
CA LEU A 6 4.29 15.76 23.33
C LEU A 6 3.48 15.10 22.20
N PHE A 7 2.55 14.21 22.54
CA PHE A 7 1.68 13.56 21.56
C PHE A 7 0.74 14.57 20.87
N ILE A 8 0.17 15.48 21.66
CA ILE A 8 -0.66 16.58 21.16
C ILE A 8 0.17 17.55 20.30
N PHE A 9 1.38 17.90 20.75
CA PHE A 9 2.30 18.75 20.00
C PHE A 9 2.70 18.09 18.68
N CYS A 10 2.96 16.78 18.66
CA CYS A 10 3.21 16.02 17.42
C CYS A 10 1.99 16.00 16.51
N ILE A 11 0.77 15.78 17.02
CA ILE A 11 -0.46 15.80 16.19
C ILE A 11 -0.68 17.21 15.58
N PHE A 12 -0.50 18.27 16.37
CA PHE A 12 -0.66 19.64 15.88
C PHE A 12 0.51 20.10 14.98
N TYR A 13 1.77 19.74 15.27
CA TYR A 13 2.91 20.03 14.37
C TYR A 13 2.88 19.22 13.07
N THR A 14 2.41 17.97 13.12
CA THR A 14 2.28 17.14 11.90
C THR A 14 1.11 17.58 11.03
N SER A 15 0.14 18.33 11.58
CA SER A 15 -0.92 18.95 10.77
C SER A 15 -0.37 19.99 9.78
N ASP A 16 0.79 20.61 10.08
CA ASP A 16 1.52 21.44 9.12
C ASP A 16 2.42 20.62 8.17
N ALA A 17 2.86 19.42 8.57
CA ALA A 17 3.61 18.51 7.70
C ALA A 17 2.71 17.78 6.67
N PHE A 18 1.39 17.70 6.90
CA PHE A 18 0.40 17.26 5.92
C PHE A 18 -0.35 18.44 5.27
N LYS A 19 0.28 19.61 5.18
CA LYS A 19 0.04 20.48 4.03
C LYS A 19 0.62 19.77 2.81
N MET A 20 -0.11 18.77 2.29
CA MET A 20 -0.09 18.53 0.85
C MET A 20 -0.34 19.89 0.24
N THR A 21 0.70 20.47 -0.36
CA THR A 21 0.62 21.71 -1.10
C THR A 21 -0.61 21.56 -1.98
N LYS A 22 -1.62 22.42 -1.83
CA LYS A 22 -2.59 22.60 -2.90
C LYS A 22 -1.76 23.06 -4.09
N VAL A 23 -1.37 22.10 -4.93
CA VAL A 23 -0.86 22.40 -6.25
C VAL A 23 -2.02 23.09 -6.93
N GLU A 24 -1.86 24.39 -7.20
CA GLU A 24 -2.78 25.13 -8.05
C GLU A 24 -2.89 24.36 -9.37
N GLU A 25 -4.12 23.98 -9.75
CA GLU A 25 -4.44 23.18 -10.96
C GLU A 25 -4.03 23.83 -12.29
N ASN A 26 -3.32 24.95 -12.28
CA ASN A 26 -3.13 25.78 -13.46
C ASN A 26 -1.70 25.83 -13.99
N ASN A 27 -0.86 24.83 -13.69
CA ASN A 27 0.37 24.61 -14.46
C ASN A 27 0.86 23.16 -14.48
N TYR A 28 -0.02 22.24 -14.92
CA TYR A 28 0.38 20.90 -15.34
C TYR A 28 0.85 20.94 -16.81
N GLY A 29 1.82 21.79 -17.10
CA GLY A 29 2.31 22.05 -18.46
C GLY A 29 3.65 21.39 -18.79
N MET A 30 4.24 20.59 -17.89
CA MET A 30 5.58 20.03 -18.13
C MET A 30 5.94 18.75 -17.35
N ARG A 31 4.97 17.85 -17.07
CA ARG A 31 5.26 16.46 -16.72
C ARG A 31 4.40 15.54 -17.59
N ASN A 32 4.98 14.44 -18.07
CA ASN A 32 4.29 13.47 -18.92
C ASN A 32 3.50 12.40 -18.10
N ILE A 33 3.38 12.57 -16.78
CA ILE A 33 2.78 11.62 -15.81
C ILE A 33 1.97 12.38 -14.77
N THR A 34 0.66 12.13 -14.69
CA THR A 34 -0.26 12.81 -13.77
C THR A 34 0.04 12.44 -12.32
N TRP A 35 -0.39 13.28 -11.38
CA TRP A 35 -0.21 13.00 -9.96
C TRP A 35 -0.96 11.75 -9.51
N GLU A 36 -2.14 11.51 -10.05
CA GLU A 36 -2.93 10.29 -9.78
C GLU A 36 -2.16 9.04 -10.19
N CYS A 37 -1.59 9.07 -11.40
CA CYS A 37 -0.74 7.99 -11.90
C CYS A 37 0.53 7.82 -11.04
N GLU A 38 1.22 8.91 -10.70
CA GLU A 38 2.43 8.87 -9.85
C GLU A 38 2.17 8.30 -8.45
N PHE A 39 1.07 8.72 -7.82
CA PHE A 39 0.66 8.20 -6.52
C PHE A 39 0.28 6.72 -6.61
N CYS A 40 -0.44 6.31 -7.66
CA CYS A 40 -0.77 4.91 -7.87
C CYS A 40 0.48 4.05 -8.03
N LEU A 41 1.41 4.46 -8.91
CA LEU A 41 2.64 3.70 -9.18
C LEU A 41 3.51 3.57 -7.93
N SER A 42 3.65 4.67 -7.18
CA SER A 42 4.42 4.67 -5.93
C SER A 42 3.75 3.86 -4.83
N GLY A 43 2.44 4.02 -4.67
CA GLY A 43 1.63 3.30 -3.69
C GLY A 43 1.61 1.81 -3.94
N CYS A 44 1.42 1.38 -5.19
CA CYS A 44 1.46 -0.03 -5.56
C CYS A 44 2.88 -0.61 -5.41
N SER A 45 3.93 0.17 -5.71
CA SER A 45 5.31 -0.26 -5.47
C SER A 45 5.56 -0.51 -3.98
N LEU A 46 5.07 0.39 -3.13
CA LEU A 46 5.17 0.25 -1.67
C LEU A 46 4.35 -0.92 -1.15
N ALA A 47 3.12 -1.10 -1.65
CA ALA A 47 2.28 -2.25 -1.31
C ALA A 47 2.96 -3.57 -1.68
N ARG A 48 3.56 -3.65 -2.89
CA ARG A 48 4.35 -4.81 -3.31
C ARG A 48 5.50 -5.10 -2.35
N TYR A 49 6.21 -4.07 -1.90
CA TYR A 49 7.28 -4.22 -0.92
C TYR A 49 6.76 -4.83 0.39
N PHE A 50 5.69 -4.27 0.96
CA PHE A 50 5.12 -4.79 2.21
C PHE A 50 4.57 -6.21 2.09
N VAL A 51 3.95 -6.57 0.97
CA VAL A 51 3.43 -7.94 0.80
C VAL A 51 4.58 -8.96 0.64
N ASN A 52 5.72 -8.58 0.09
CA ASN A 52 6.85 -9.51 -0.10
C ASN A 52 7.84 -9.52 1.08
N ASP A 53 7.75 -8.56 1.99
CA ASP A 53 8.62 -8.46 3.16
C ASP A 53 8.19 -9.44 4.27
N PHE A 54 9.14 -10.23 4.77
CA PHE A 54 8.88 -11.25 5.78
C PHE A 54 8.28 -10.71 7.08
N TYR A 55 8.69 -9.53 7.52
CA TYR A 55 8.18 -8.94 8.75
C TYR A 55 6.69 -8.57 8.61
N TRP A 56 6.32 -7.90 7.52
CA TRP A 56 4.93 -7.52 7.27
C TRP A 56 4.03 -8.73 7.04
N ARG A 57 4.55 -9.77 6.38
CA ARG A 57 3.90 -11.08 6.21
C ARG A 57 3.53 -11.71 7.55
N ASP A 58 4.44 -11.71 8.50
CA ASP A 58 4.19 -12.23 9.85
C ASP A 58 3.11 -11.41 10.57
N ILE A 59 3.11 -10.08 10.39
CA ILE A 59 2.08 -9.20 10.96
C ILE A 59 0.69 -9.50 10.37
N TYR A 60 0.58 -9.73 9.06
CA TYR A 60 -0.69 -10.11 8.43
C TYR A 60 -1.20 -11.47 8.93
N MET A 61 -0.30 -12.45 9.06
CA MET A 61 -0.60 -13.76 9.62
C MET A 61 -1.11 -13.64 11.06
N LEU A 62 -0.39 -12.91 11.91
CA LEU A 62 -0.78 -12.67 13.30
C LEU A 62 -2.14 -11.96 13.41
N GLY A 63 -2.41 -11.00 12.52
CA GLY A 63 -3.69 -10.32 12.42
C GLY A 63 -4.83 -11.30 12.15
N ALA A 64 -4.66 -12.19 11.17
CA ALA A 64 -5.64 -13.21 10.83
C ALA A 64 -5.85 -14.23 11.95
N GLU A 65 -4.80 -14.67 12.64
CA GLU A 65 -4.91 -15.55 13.80
C GLU A 65 -5.72 -14.90 14.93
N LYS A 66 -5.46 -13.61 15.21
CA LYS A 66 -6.23 -12.85 16.19
C LYS A 66 -7.70 -12.74 15.80
N LEU A 67 -8.01 -12.53 14.52
CA LEU A 67 -9.39 -12.52 14.03
C LEU A 67 -10.08 -13.87 14.28
N CYS A 68 -9.40 -15.00 14.00
CA CYS A 68 -9.94 -16.33 14.29
C CYS A 68 -10.20 -16.54 15.80
N ALA A 69 -9.36 -15.98 16.68
CA ALA A 69 -9.52 -16.09 18.13
C ALA A 69 -10.79 -15.40 18.67
N PHE A 70 -11.32 -14.38 17.98
CA PHE A 70 -12.56 -13.70 18.36
C PHE A 70 -13.83 -14.48 17.97
N ILE A 71 -13.71 -15.55 17.17
CA ILE A 71 -14.85 -16.34 16.72
C ILE A 71 -15.32 -17.29 17.83
N SER A 72 -16.53 -17.08 18.35
CA SER A 72 -17.08 -17.90 19.44
C SER A 72 -17.51 -19.30 19.01
N SER A 73 -17.89 -19.49 17.74
CA SER A 73 -18.27 -20.81 17.22
C SER A 73 -17.02 -21.65 16.94
N GLU A 74 -16.83 -22.74 17.69
CA GLU A 74 -15.66 -23.63 17.54
C GLU A 74 -15.53 -24.20 16.12
N LYS A 75 -16.67 -24.52 15.48
CA LYS A 75 -16.70 -25.03 14.10
C LYS A 75 -16.15 -23.99 13.12
N ILE A 76 -16.58 -22.74 13.24
CA ILE A 76 -16.12 -21.65 12.36
C ILE A 76 -14.67 -21.30 12.67
N LYS A 77 -14.28 -21.27 13.95
CA LYS A 77 -12.89 -21.05 14.36
C LYS A 77 -11.94 -22.06 13.72
N LYS A 78 -12.25 -23.36 13.76
CA LYS A 78 -11.42 -24.39 13.10
C LYS A 78 -11.26 -24.18 11.60
N ILE A 79 -12.32 -23.70 10.93
CA ILE A 79 -12.26 -23.36 9.50
C ILE A 79 -11.36 -22.14 9.27
N CYS A 80 -11.49 -21.12 10.11
CA CYS A 80 -10.66 -19.92 10.08
C CYS A 80 -9.19 -20.26 10.32
N ASP A 81 -8.88 -21.01 11.37
CA ASP A 81 -7.51 -21.43 11.71
C ASP A 81 -6.87 -22.22 10.55
N LYS A 82 -7.64 -23.12 9.92
CA LYS A 82 -7.20 -23.84 8.72
C LYS A 82 -6.97 -22.89 7.55
N TYR A 83 -7.83 -21.90 7.37
CA TYR A 83 -7.67 -20.92 6.30
C TYR A 83 -6.40 -20.09 6.49
N THR A 84 -6.20 -19.56 7.68
CA THR A 84 -5.04 -18.74 8.04
C THR A 84 -3.75 -19.55 7.95
N SER A 85 -3.70 -20.77 8.48
CA SER A 85 -2.46 -21.57 8.46
C SER A 85 -2.10 -22.15 7.10
N LYS A 86 -3.09 -22.47 6.26
CA LYS A 86 -2.87 -23.17 4.98
C LYS A 86 -2.92 -22.24 3.78
N TYR A 87 -3.95 -21.41 3.67
CA TYR A 87 -4.22 -20.66 2.44
C TYR A 87 -3.66 -19.25 2.48
N LEU A 88 -3.71 -18.57 3.64
CA LEU A 88 -3.25 -17.18 3.71
C LEU A 88 -1.77 -16.99 3.30
N PRO A 89 -0.81 -17.85 3.67
CA PRO A 89 0.58 -17.71 3.21
C PRO A 89 0.69 -17.76 1.68
N GLU A 90 0.05 -18.77 1.07
CA GLU A 90 0.05 -18.95 -0.40
C GLU A 90 -0.64 -17.76 -1.11
N ILE A 91 -1.71 -17.23 -0.51
CA ILE A 91 -2.41 -16.05 -1.03
C ILE A 91 -1.50 -14.82 -0.95
N LEU A 92 -0.79 -14.60 0.16
CA LEU A 92 0.13 -13.47 0.30
C LEU A 92 1.29 -13.55 -0.69
N ASP A 93 1.82 -14.76 -0.95
CA ASP A 93 2.81 -14.99 -2.01
C ASP A 93 2.27 -14.67 -3.41
N ALA A 94 1.04 -15.11 -3.70
CA ALA A 94 0.38 -14.81 -4.97
C ALA A 94 0.16 -13.29 -5.13
N ILE A 95 -0.35 -12.62 -4.10
CA ILE A 95 -0.58 -11.16 -4.09
C ILE A 95 0.73 -10.41 -4.36
N GLY A 96 1.82 -10.78 -3.68
CA GLY A 96 3.13 -10.14 -3.86
C GLY A 96 3.66 -10.27 -5.29
N SER A 97 3.25 -11.32 -6.01
CA SER A 97 3.63 -11.57 -7.40
C SER A 97 2.77 -10.78 -8.39
N VAL A 98 1.46 -10.64 -8.14
CA VAL A 98 0.52 -9.91 -9.02
C VAL A 98 0.48 -8.40 -8.76
N PHE A 99 1.08 -7.91 -7.67
CA PHE A 99 1.26 -6.48 -7.43
C PHE A 99 2.33 -5.89 -8.36
N VAL A 100 2.02 -5.84 -9.65
CA VAL A 100 2.80 -5.14 -10.67
C VAL A 100 2.21 -3.72 -10.78
N PRO A 101 2.90 -2.68 -10.26
CA PRO A 101 2.35 -1.33 -10.17
C PRO A 101 1.84 -0.80 -11.50
N GLU A 102 2.59 -1.05 -12.58
CA GLU A 102 2.25 -0.61 -13.92
C GLU A 102 0.95 -1.23 -14.43
N GLU A 103 0.73 -2.52 -14.16
CA GLU A 103 -0.48 -3.25 -14.58
C GLU A 103 -1.69 -2.81 -13.75
N ILE A 104 -1.56 -2.75 -12.42
CA ILE A 104 -2.64 -2.32 -11.54
C ILE A 104 -3.09 -0.90 -11.89
N CYS A 105 -2.17 0.04 -12.03
CA CYS A 105 -2.54 1.42 -12.30
C CYS A 105 -3.16 1.60 -13.69
N LEU A 106 -2.82 0.74 -14.65
CA LEU A 106 -3.44 0.71 -15.97
C LEU A 106 -4.83 0.06 -15.94
N ASP A 107 -4.99 -1.09 -15.28
CA ASP A 107 -6.24 -1.83 -15.20
C ASP A 107 -7.37 -1.04 -14.52
N PHE A 108 -7.00 -0.24 -13.52
CA PHE A 108 -7.93 0.66 -12.84
C PHE A 108 -8.13 2.00 -13.57
N ASN A 109 -7.54 2.18 -14.76
CA ASN A 109 -7.56 3.41 -15.56
C ASN A 109 -7.06 4.65 -14.81
N ILE A 110 -6.17 4.49 -13.83
CA ILE A 110 -5.55 5.60 -13.10
C ILE A 110 -4.37 6.17 -13.91
N CYS A 111 -3.63 5.29 -14.58
CA CYS A 111 -2.60 5.64 -15.55
C CYS A 111 -3.06 5.26 -16.97
N ASN A 112 -2.59 5.99 -17.97
CA ASN A 112 -2.64 5.55 -19.36
C ASN A 112 -1.29 4.96 -19.83
N PHE A 113 -1.30 4.30 -21.00
CA PHE A 113 -0.10 3.67 -21.57
C PHE A 113 1.08 4.62 -21.78
N THR A 114 0.84 5.89 -22.10
CA THR A 114 1.91 6.89 -22.31
C THR A 114 2.61 7.20 -20.99
N GLU A 115 1.83 7.36 -19.91
CA GLU A 115 2.35 7.61 -18.57
C GLU A 115 3.16 6.42 -18.05
N ILE A 116 2.66 5.19 -18.23
CA ILE A 116 3.39 3.97 -17.88
C ILE A 116 4.73 3.89 -18.62
N LYS A 117 4.73 4.11 -19.94
CA LYS A 117 5.97 4.14 -20.73
C LYS A 117 6.97 5.15 -20.19
N MET A 118 6.50 6.36 -19.87
CA MET A 118 7.35 7.41 -19.31
C MET A 118 7.92 7.02 -17.94
N PHE A 119 7.11 6.39 -17.08
CA PHE A 119 7.56 5.92 -15.77
C PHE A 119 8.66 4.85 -15.89
N THR A 120 8.48 3.87 -16.78
CA THR A 120 9.48 2.82 -17.01
C THR A 120 10.80 3.40 -17.52
N ILE A 121 10.75 4.39 -18.42
CA ILE A 121 11.95 5.08 -18.91
C ILE A 121 12.66 5.81 -17.76
N GLN A 122 11.92 6.55 -16.93
CA GLN A 122 12.47 7.25 -15.76
C GLN A 122 13.14 6.29 -14.79
N LYS A 123 12.51 5.15 -14.50
CA LYS A 123 13.06 4.10 -13.63
C LYS A 123 14.38 3.53 -14.17
N ASN A 124 14.47 3.30 -15.47
CA ASN A 124 15.66 2.72 -16.10
C ASN A 124 16.83 3.71 -16.23
N ASN A 125 16.55 5.01 -16.32
CA ASN A 125 17.58 6.06 -16.41
C ASN A 125 18.12 6.55 -15.06
N LYS A 126 17.52 6.10 -13.94
CA LYS A 126 17.94 6.46 -12.58
C LYS A 126 18.89 5.41 -11.96
N ILE A 127 19.54 4.60 -12.79
CA ILE A 127 20.62 3.66 -12.43
C ILE A 127 21.96 4.39 -12.47
#